data_AF-A0A223KWD5-F1
#
_entry.id   AF-A0A223KWD5-F1
#
_cell.length_a   1.000
_cell.length_b   1.000
_cell.length_c   1.000
_cell.angle_alpha   90.00
_cell.angle_beta   90.00
_cell.angle_gamma   90.00
#
_symmetry.space_group_name_H-M   'P 1'
#
loop_
_entity.id
_entity.type
_entity.pdbx_description
1 polymer ?
#
loop_
_entity_poly.entity_id
_entity_poly.type
_entity_poly.pdbx_seq_one_letter_code
_entity_poly.pdbx_strand_id
1 'polypeptide(L)'
;MKASLTYKKVSEDSVDLLFTVTNTTDEEQIITFRSGQRYDYVLYKDGQLIERFSEGKMFIMIYEELPITPGESMDFLIPLQNLEPGNYKVKVWLADRDWPTLRESVEFTI
;
A
#
# COMPACT_ATOMS: atom_id res chain seq x y z
N MET A 1 -5.69 5.72 -13.67
CA MET A 1 -4.86 4.93 -12.73
C MET A 1 -5.66 3.78 -12.16
N LYS A 2 -5.02 2.63 -11.89
CA LYS A 2 -5.58 1.53 -11.11
C LYS A 2 -4.56 1.05 -10.09
N ALA A 3 -5.05 0.49 -8.99
CA ALA A 3 -4.24 -0.18 -8.00
C ALA A 3 -4.53 -1.69 -8.00
N SER A 4 -3.57 -2.50 -7.57
CA SER A 4 -3.77 -3.91 -7.24
C SER A 4 -2.98 -4.24 -5.97
N LEU A 5 -3.44 -5.26 -5.26
CA LEU A 5 -2.79 -5.74 -4.05
C LEU A 5 -2.80 -7.27 -4.05
N THR A 6 -1.62 -7.84 -3.93
CA THR A 6 -1.44 -9.29 -3.77
C THR A 6 -0.62 -9.58 -2.53
N TYR A 7 -0.67 -10.81 -2.06
CA TYR A 7 0.15 -11.26 -0.95
C TYR A 7 0.81 -12.60 -1.24
N LYS A 8 1.94 -12.84 -0.58
CA LYS A 8 2.66 -14.11 -0.62
C LYS A 8 3.09 -14.48 0.80
N LYS A 9 2.74 -15.70 1.24
CA LYS A 9 3.24 -16.26 2.49
C LYS A 9 4.73 -16.56 2.35
N VAL A 10 5.55 -16.01 3.26
CA VAL A 10 7.02 -16.15 3.27
C VAL A 10 7.47 -17.16 4.33
N SER A 11 6.78 -17.21 5.46
CA SER A 11 6.95 -18.19 6.55
C SER A 11 5.59 -18.50 7.18
N GLU A 12 5.57 -19.29 8.26
CA GLU A 12 4.34 -19.57 9.01
C GLU A 12 3.65 -18.31 9.55
N ASP A 13 4.43 -17.29 9.92
CA ASP A 13 4.03 -16.06 10.63
C ASP A 13 4.34 -14.76 9.84
N SER A 14 4.72 -14.86 8.57
CA SER A 14 5.10 -13.70 7.76
C SER A 14 4.55 -13.75 6.33
N VAL A 15 4.15 -12.58 5.84
CA VAL A 15 3.57 -12.37 4.51
C VAL A 15 4.17 -11.11 3.89
N ASP A 16 4.54 -11.19 2.62
CA ASP A 16 4.87 -10.02 1.81
C ASP A 16 3.64 -9.57 1.02
N LEU A 17 3.31 -8.29 1.09
CA LEU A 17 2.31 -7.68 0.22
C LEU A 17 3.01 -6.95 -0.94
N LEU A 18 2.46 -7.08 -2.14
CA LEU A 18 2.85 -6.29 -3.30
C LEU A 18 1.66 -5.39 -3.68
N PHE A 19 1.81 -4.10 -3.38
CA PHE A 19 0.87 -3.05 -3.80
C PHE A 19 1.40 -2.38 -5.06
N THR A 20 0.65 -2.52 -6.16
CA THR A 20 1.04 -1.98 -7.46
C THR A 20 0.07 -0.89 -7.88
N VAL A 21 0.60 0.23 -8.35
CA VAL A 21 -0.17 1.32 -8.96
C VAL A 21 0.24 1.45 -10.42
N THR A 22 -0.71 1.28 -11.34
CA THR A 22 -0.47 1.28 -12.78
C THR A 22 -1.21 2.42 -13.46
N ASN A 23 -0.54 3.11 -14.37
CA ASN A 23 -1.20 4.00 -15.30
C ASN A 23 -1.85 3.20 -16.44
N THR A 24 -3.14 2.93 -16.28
CA THR A 24 -3.97 2.25 -17.31
C THR A 24 -4.69 3.22 -18.26
N THR A 25 -4.26 4.49 -18.31
CA THR A 25 -4.79 5.49 -19.23
C THR A 25 -3.86 5.62 -20.43
N ASP A 26 -4.32 6.27 -21.50
CA ASP A 26 -3.52 6.51 -22.70
C ASP A 26 -2.68 7.81 -22.61
N GLU A 27 -2.70 8.49 -21.46
CA GLU A 27 -2.01 9.74 -21.21
C GLU A 27 -1.07 9.63 -20.01
N GLU A 28 -0.04 10.47 -19.95
CA GLU A 28 0.80 10.59 -18.76
C GLU A 28 -0.04 11.08 -17.57
N GLN A 29 0.17 10.48 -16.41
CA GLN A 29 -0.48 10.85 -15.15
C GLN A 29 0.58 11.29 -14.14
N ILE A 30 0.26 12.27 -13.31
CA ILE A 30 1.17 12.73 -12.25
C ILE A 30 0.69 12.18 -10.92
N ILE A 31 1.62 11.59 -10.17
CA ILE A 31 1.45 11.28 -8.74
C ILE A 31 2.20 12.32 -7.92
N THR A 32 1.54 12.91 -6.94
CA THR A 32 2.07 13.94 -6.04
C THR A 32 2.23 13.39 -4.64
N PHE A 33 3.45 13.39 -4.13
CA PHE A 33 3.77 13.12 -2.73
C PHE A 33 4.13 14.42 -2.01
N ARG A 34 3.44 14.70 -0.89
CA ARG A 34 3.67 15.91 -0.09
C ARG A 34 4.58 15.67 1.13
N SER A 35 5.06 14.45 1.28
CA SER A 35 6.02 14.02 2.29
C SER A 35 6.76 12.77 1.78
N GLY A 36 7.71 12.26 2.56
CA GLY A 36 8.37 10.97 2.28
C GLY A 36 7.44 9.76 2.39
N GLN A 37 6.19 9.93 2.82
CA GLN A 37 5.20 8.87 2.82
C GLN A 37 4.74 8.56 1.38
N ARG A 38 4.91 7.31 0.94
CA ARG A 38 4.46 6.85 -0.40
C ARG A 38 3.14 6.10 -0.38
N TYR A 39 2.88 5.39 0.70
CA TYR A 39 1.62 4.67 0.93
C TYR A 39 1.27 4.74 2.42
N ASP A 40 0.07 4.33 2.74
CA ASP A 40 -0.36 4.03 4.11
C ASP A 40 -1.15 2.72 4.10
N TYR A 41 -1.22 2.06 5.25
CA TYR A 41 -2.08 0.90 5.42
C TYR A 41 -2.68 0.83 6.80
N VAL A 42 -3.78 0.08 6.89
CA VAL A 42 -4.31 -0.44 8.16
C VAL A 42 -4.38 -1.95 8.10
N LEU A 43 -3.97 -2.59 9.20
CA LEU A 43 -4.00 -4.03 9.40
C LEU A 43 -5.00 -4.35 10.51
N TYR A 44 -5.91 -5.26 10.19
CA TYR A 44 -6.87 -5.81 11.14
C TYR A 44 -6.56 -7.28 11.37
N LYS A 45 -6.71 -7.74 12.61
CA LYS A 45 -6.76 -9.16 12.99
C LYS A 45 -8.12 -9.43 13.61
N ASP A 46 -8.84 -10.42 13.07
CA ASP A 46 -10.17 -10.84 13.53
C ASP A 46 -11.16 -9.67 13.70
N GLY A 47 -11.08 -8.69 12.80
CA GLY A 47 -11.91 -7.48 12.78
C GLY A 47 -11.42 -6.34 13.69
N GLN A 48 -10.41 -6.55 14.53
CA GLN A 48 -9.80 -5.52 15.36
C GLN A 48 -8.64 -4.84 14.63
N LEU A 49 -8.61 -3.51 14.62
CA LEU A 49 -7.47 -2.74 14.12
C LEU A 49 -6.27 -2.97 15.05
N ILE A 50 -5.17 -3.50 14.51
CA ILE A 50 -3.94 -3.77 15.29
C ILE A 50 -2.79 -2.86 14.87
N GLU A 51 -2.81 -2.33 13.65
CA GLU A 51 -1.75 -1.46 13.16
C GLU A 51 -2.28 -0.47 12.13
N ARG A 52 -1.78 0.77 12.22
CA ARG A 52 -1.79 1.73 11.12
C ARG A 52 -0.36 2.13 10.81
N PHE A 53 0.07 1.99 9.56
CA PHE A 53 1.46 2.24 9.18
C PHE A 53 1.94 3.64 9.55
N SER A 54 1.16 4.67 9.26
CA SER A 54 1.51 6.06 9.60
C SER A 54 1.52 6.37 11.10
N GLU A 55 0.92 5.54 11.95
CA GLU A 55 0.84 5.81 13.38
C GLU A 55 2.22 5.78 14.04
N GLY A 56 2.54 6.85 14.78
CA GLY A 56 3.84 7.02 15.45
C GLY A 56 5.03 7.29 14.53
N LYS A 57 4.84 7.35 13.20
CA LYS A 57 5.91 7.64 12.24
C LYS A 57 5.97 9.13 11.89
N MET A 58 7.18 9.66 11.80
CA MET A 58 7.43 10.97 11.21
C MET A 58 7.97 10.78 9.79
N PHE A 59 7.35 11.44 8.82
CA PHE A 59 7.83 11.47 7.45
C PHE A 59 8.50 12.82 7.18
N ILE A 60 9.62 12.80 6.46
CA ILE A 60 10.25 14.05 6.02
C ILE A 60 9.29 14.83 5.14
N MET A 61 9.26 16.15 5.30
CA MET A 61 8.46 17.03 4.46
C MET A 61 9.20 17.30 3.16
N ILE A 62 8.93 16.48 2.15
CA ILE A 62 9.45 16.63 0.80
C ILE A 62 8.28 16.59 -0.19
N TYR A 63 8.25 17.56 -1.09
CA TYR A 63 7.29 17.61 -2.19
C TYR A 63 7.92 16.97 -3.42
N GLU A 64 7.20 16.05 -4.05
CA GLU A 64 7.65 15.35 -5.25
C GLU A 64 6.47 15.07 -6.17
N GLU A 65 6.69 15.34 -7.46
CA GLU A 65 5.79 14.97 -8.55
C GLU A 65 6.49 13.90 -9.37
N LEU A 66 5.80 12.79 -9.58
CA LEU A 66 6.29 11.65 -10.33
C LEU A 66 5.39 11.43 -11.55
N PRO A 67 5.88 11.75 -12.77
CA PRO A 67 5.16 11.42 -14.00
C PRO A 67 5.20 9.91 -14.23
N ILE A 68 4.03 9.32 -14.52
CA ILE A 68 3.85 7.90 -14.81
C ILE A 68 3.32 7.77 -16.24
N THR A 69 4.10 7.16 -17.10
CA THR A 69 3.75 6.99 -18.52
C THR A 69 2.66 5.91 -18.72
N PRO A 70 1.92 5.90 -19.85
CA PRO A 70 0.95 4.86 -20.15
C PRO A 70 1.53 3.45 -20.04
N GLY A 71 0.90 2.60 -19.24
CA GLY A 71 1.33 1.21 -18.96
C GLY A 71 2.39 1.07 -17.86
N GLU A 72 3.02 2.16 -17.42
CA GLU A 72 4.02 2.13 -16.35
C GLU A 72 3.37 1.84 -14.98
N SER A 73 4.14 1.17 -14.12
CA SER A 73 3.70 0.77 -12.79
C SER A 73 4.73 1.11 -11.73
N MET A 74 4.23 1.40 -10.53
CA MET A 74 5.00 1.54 -9.31
C MET A 74 4.65 0.41 -8.36
N ASP A 75 5.67 -0.26 -7.86
CA ASP A 75 5.54 -1.38 -6.93
C ASP A 75 6.01 -1.01 -5.53
N PHE A 76 5.20 -1.37 -4.54
CA PHE A 76 5.52 -1.20 -3.13
C PHE A 76 5.47 -2.54 -2.43
N LEU A 77 6.63 -3.02 -2.01
CA LEU A 77 6.76 -4.23 -1.19
C LEU A 77 6.56 -3.87 0.29
N ILE A 78 5.63 -4.55 0.95
CA ILE A 78 5.27 -4.30 2.35
C ILE A 78 5.38 -5.64 3.11
N PRO A 79 6.48 -5.86 3.85
CA PRO A 79 6.64 -7.06 4.67
C PRO A 79 5.82 -6.94 5.96
N LEU A 80 4.99 -7.95 6.23
CA LEU A 80 4.32 -8.15 7.51
C LEU A 80 4.94 -9.36 8.21
N GLN A 81 5.48 -9.16 9.41
CA GLN A 81 6.27 -10.17 10.14
C GLN A 81 5.77 -10.33 11.57
N ASN A 82 6.10 -11.46 12.20
CA ASN A 82 5.74 -11.79 13.58
C ASN A 82 4.21 -11.75 13.79
N LEU A 83 3.45 -12.21 12.80
CA LEU A 83 2.00 -12.24 12.87
C LEU A 83 1.56 -13.44 13.73
N GLU A 84 0.75 -13.17 14.74
CA GLU A 84 0.11 -14.22 15.50
C GLU A 84 -0.97 -14.94 14.65
N PRO A 85 -1.30 -16.22 14.92
CA PRO A 85 -2.39 -16.90 14.23
C PRO A 85 -3.71 -16.12 14.28
N GLY A 86 -4.43 -16.10 13.15
CA GLY A 86 -5.70 -15.37 13.03
C GLY A 86 -6.04 -14.98 11.60
N ASN A 87 -7.22 -14.37 11.42
CA ASN A 87 -7.64 -13.85 10.11
C ASN A 87 -7.27 -12.39 9.98
N TYR A 88 -6.49 -12.08 8.95
CA TYR A 88 -6.02 -10.74 8.69
C TYR A 88 -6.75 -10.10 7.53
N LYS A 89 -6.98 -8.80 7.67
CA LYS A 89 -7.39 -7.93 6.57
C LYS A 89 -6.46 -6.74 6.54
N VAL A 90 -5.82 -6.53 5.40
CA VAL A 90 -5.00 -5.34 5.16
C VAL A 90 -5.68 -4.47 4.11
N LYS A 91 -5.68 -3.16 4.34
CA LYS A 91 -6.09 -2.16 3.36
C LYS A 91 -4.94 -1.21 3.14
N VAL A 92 -4.48 -1.10 1.89
CA VAL A 92 -3.34 -0.27 1.48
C VAL A 92 -3.84 0.81 0.54
N TRP A 93 -3.28 2.01 0.61
CA TRP A 93 -3.56 3.07 -0.37
C TRP A 93 -2.34 3.95 -0.65
N LEU A 94 -2.33 4.53 -1.84
CA LEU A 94 -1.31 5.50 -2.26
C LEU A 94 -1.43 6.78 -1.43
N ALA A 95 -0.30 7.35 -1.00
CA ALA A 95 -0.25 8.59 -0.23
C ALA A 95 -0.34 9.85 -1.11
N ASP A 96 -1.19 9.80 -2.13
CA ASP A 96 -1.53 10.93 -2.99
C ASP A 96 -3.00 11.33 -2.76
N ARG A 97 -3.22 12.62 -2.52
CA ARG A 97 -4.56 13.17 -2.26
C ARG A 97 -5.40 13.31 -3.52
N ASP A 98 -4.77 13.39 -4.69
CA ASP A 98 -5.44 13.54 -5.98
C ASP A 98 -5.93 12.19 -6.52
N TRP A 99 -5.41 11.08 -5.96
CA TRP A 99 -5.83 9.71 -6.28
C TRP A 99 -6.43 8.95 -5.09
N PRO A 100 -7.51 9.44 -4.46
CA PRO A 100 -8.07 8.84 -3.25
C PRO A 100 -8.62 7.43 -3.47
N THR A 101 -8.92 7.05 -4.71
CA THR A 101 -9.46 5.74 -5.10
C THR A 101 -8.39 4.67 -5.29
N LEU A 102 -7.09 5.02 -5.29
CA LEU A 102 -6.00 4.05 -5.37
C LEU A 102 -5.77 3.40 -4.01
N ARG A 103 -6.70 2.52 -3.67
CA ARG A 103 -6.74 1.75 -2.44
C ARG A 103 -7.23 0.35 -2.73
N GLU A 104 -6.60 -0.63 -2.10
CA GLU A 104 -6.93 -2.03 -2.28
C GLU A 104 -6.92 -2.74 -0.93
N SER A 105 -7.57 -3.90 -0.87
CA SER A 105 -7.58 -4.73 0.32
C SER A 105 -7.45 -6.21 0.00
N VAL A 106 -6.77 -6.93 0.87
CA VAL A 106 -6.69 -8.39 0.79
C VAL A 106 -6.88 -9.00 2.17
N GLU A 107 -7.37 -10.23 2.17
CA GLU A 107 -7.58 -11.04 3.37
C GLU A 107 -6.74 -12.30 3.27
N PHE A 108 -6.15 -12.71 4.39
CA PHE A 108 -5.32 -13.90 4.49
C PHE A 108 -5.35 -14.45 5.92
N THR A 109 -4.97 -15.72 6.06
CA THR A 109 -4.88 -16.38 7.36
C THR A 109 -3.43 -16.74 7.66
N ILE A 110 -3.02 -16.48 8.89
CA ILE A 110 -1.73 -16.91 9.44
C ILE A 110 -1.93 -18.19 10.22
#